data_AF-A0A7L9S330-F1
#
_entry.id   AF-A0A7L9S330-F1
#
_cell.length_a   1.000
_cell.length_b   1.000
_cell.length_c   1.000
_cell.angle_alpha   90.00
_cell.angle_beta   90.00
_cell.angle_gamma   90.00
#
_symmetry.space_group_name_H-M   'P 1'
#
loop_
_entity.id
_entity.type
_entity.pdbx_description
1 polymer ?
#
loop_
_entity_poly.entity_id
_entity_poly.type
_entity_poly.pdbx_seq_one_letter_code
_entity_poly.pdbx_strand_id
1 'polypeptide(L)'
;MKRIIIALLVISALAISEESLARSSNIFNLNGKNIPVPDNVLSQLREHWKGETSMIVPNKMLNEADIRWSLDYISILELINNKECKSLELLQTRNFDPVSDTDNSGAQITSGLFDYVWEIKACDIQRQYRVVHPKGIPSFAIYPINL
;
A
#
# COMPACT_ATOMS: atom_id res chain seq x y z
N MET A 1 -68.04 -11.12 -16.71
CA MET A 1 -66.71 -11.67 -17.06
C MET A 1 -65.69 -10.53 -17.01
N LYS A 2 -64.96 -10.36 -15.90
CA LYS A 2 -63.95 -9.31 -15.75
C LYS A 2 -62.58 -9.88 -16.13
N ARG A 3 -61.93 -9.25 -17.11
CA ARG A 3 -60.63 -9.66 -17.65
C ARG A 3 -59.52 -9.30 -16.66
N ILE A 4 -58.74 -10.30 -16.28
CA ILE A 4 -57.54 -10.18 -15.47
C ILE A 4 -56.40 -9.78 -16.43
N ILE A 5 -55.75 -8.64 -16.17
CA ILE A 5 -54.51 -8.24 -16.84
C ILE A 5 -53.38 -8.54 -15.86
N ILE A 6 -52.65 -9.63 -16.08
CA ILE A 6 -51.41 -9.94 -15.35
C ILE A 6 -50.31 -9.14 -16.04
N ALA A 7 -49.86 -8.06 -15.40
CA ALA A 7 -48.65 -7.37 -15.79
C ALA A 7 -47.45 -8.24 -15.39
N LEU A 8 -46.74 -8.81 -16.37
CA LEU A 8 -45.45 -9.45 -16.14
C LEU A 8 -44.42 -8.37 -15.83
N LEU A 9 -44.02 -8.31 -14.56
CA LEU A 9 -42.89 -7.52 -14.10
C LEU A 9 -41.62 -8.32 -14.43
N VAL A 10 -40.96 -7.99 -15.54
CA VAL A 10 -39.65 -8.53 -15.87
C VAL A 10 -38.64 -7.86 -14.94
N ILE A 11 -38.40 -8.48 -13.79
CA ILE A 11 -37.29 -8.13 -12.90
C ILE A 11 -36.02 -8.55 -13.65
N SER A 12 -35.48 -7.60 -14.40
CA SER A 12 -34.13 -7.71 -14.95
C SER A 12 -33.19 -7.58 -13.76
N ALA A 13 -32.93 -8.69 -13.08
CA ALA A 13 -31.80 -8.79 -12.19
C ALA A 13 -30.56 -8.55 -13.07
N LEU A 14 -30.07 -7.30 -13.08
CA LEU A 14 -28.66 -7.08 -13.31
C LEU A 14 -27.98 -7.84 -12.17
N ALA A 15 -27.65 -9.10 -12.43
CA ALA A 15 -26.48 -9.71 -11.87
C ALA A 15 -25.34 -8.80 -12.34
N ILE A 16 -25.08 -7.75 -11.56
CA ILE A 16 -23.75 -7.20 -11.45
C ILE A 16 -22.96 -8.43 -11.05
N SER A 17 -22.29 -9.05 -12.03
CA SER A 17 -21.14 -9.84 -11.73
C SER A 17 -20.26 -8.88 -10.95
N GLU A 18 -20.29 -8.98 -9.62
CA GLU A 18 -19.11 -8.72 -8.82
C GLU A 18 -18.08 -9.61 -9.48
N GLU A 19 -17.35 -9.02 -10.43
CA GLU A 19 -16.10 -9.55 -10.89
C GLU A 19 -15.29 -9.59 -9.62
N SER A 20 -15.37 -10.76 -8.98
CA SER A 20 -14.63 -11.14 -7.82
C SER A 20 -13.24 -10.56 -8.03
N LEU A 21 -12.88 -9.56 -7.23
CA LEU A 21 -11.50 -9.13 -7.08
C LEU A 21 -10.69 -10.23 -6.38
N ALA A 22 -10.93 -11.51 -6.69
CA ALA A 22 -9.94 -12.56 -6.61
C ALA A 22 -8.93 -12.35 -7.74
N ARG A 23 -8.20 -11.23 -7.71
CA ARG A 23 -7.06 -11.00 -8.58
C ARG A 23 -5.82 -11.05 -7.71
N SER A 24 -5.07 -12.13 -7.85
CA SER A 24 -3.75 -12.38 -7.29
C SER A 24 -2.76 -11.23 -7.53
N SER A 25 -2.81 -10.16 -6.73
CA SER A 25 -2.04 -8.93 -6.99
C SER A 25 -0.76 -8.81 -6.16
N ASN A 26 -0.18 -9.92 -5.69
CA ASN A 26 1.15 -9.93 -5.02
C ASN A 26 2.30 -9.65 -6.01
N ILE A 27 2.09 -8.76 -6.98
CA ILE A 27 3.08 -8.34 -7.96
C ILE A 27 3.49 -6.93 -7.57
N PHE A 28 4.75 -6.77 -7.17
CA PHE A 28 5.31 -5.50 -6.70
C PHE A 28 6.23 -4.92 -7.77
N ASN A 29 6.11 -3.63 -8.09
CA ASN A 29 7.05 -2.96 -8.97
C ASN A 29 8.25 -2.42 -8.16
N LEU A 30 9.37 -3.14 -8.21
CA LEU A 30 10.60 -2.80 -7.50
C LEU A 30 11.69 -2.46 -8.54
N ASN A 31 12.19 -1.22 -8.50
CA ASN A 31 13.21 -0.73 -9.42
C ASN A 31 12.86 -0.97 -10.91
N GLY A 32 11.59 -0.73 -11.28
CA GLY A 32 11.09 -0.89 -12.65
C GLY A 32 10.79 -2.33 -13.06
N LYS A 33 10.89 -3.29 -12.13
CA LYS A 33 10.61 -4.71 -12.39
C LYS A 33 9.39 -5.16 -11.58
N ASN A 34 8.46 -5.85 -12.26
CA ASN A 34 7.34 -6.51 -11.61
C ASN A 34 7.81 -7.85 -11.01
N ILE A 35 7.72 -7.97 -9.70
CA ILE A 35 8.16 -9.14 -8.94
C ILE A 35 6.91 -9.80 -8.32
N PRO A 36 6.51 -10.99 -8.80
CA PRO A 36 5.49 -11.78 -8.14
C PRO A 36 6.05 -12.38 -6.84
N VAL A 37 5.37 -12.15 -5.72
CA VAL A 37 5.74 -12.66 -4.41
C VAL A 37 4.72 -13.70 -3.95
N PRO A 38 5.15 -14.94 -3.70
CA PRO A 38 4.27 -15.98 -3.17
C PRO A 38 3.63 -15.62 -1.82
N ASP A 39 2.39 -16.06 -1.58
CA ASP A 39 1.66 -15.80 -0.34
C ASP A 39 2.41 -16.28 0.92
N ASN A 40 3.11 -17.41 0.83
CA ASN A 40 3.88 -17.94 1.96
C ASN A 40 5.05 -17.02 2.34
N VAL A 41 5.68 -16.35 1.38
CA VAL A 41 6.74 -15.36 1.64
C VAL A 41 6.16 -14.14 2.34
N LEU A 42 5.03 -13.62 1.88
CA LEU A 42 4.35 -12.50 2.54
C LEU A 42 3.89 -12.88 3.95
N SER A 43 3.39 -14.10 4.16
CA SER A 43 3.02 -14.60 5.49
C SER A 43 4.22 -14.60 6.44
N GLN A 44 5.34 -15.16 5.99
CA GLN A 44 6.58 -15.20 6.79
C GLN A 44 7.09 -13.80 7.13
N LEU A 45 7.03 -12.84 6.21
CA LEU A 45 7.42 -11.46 6.49
C LEU A 45 6.53 -10.82 7.56
N ARG A 46 5.21 -10.99 7.43
CA ARG A 46 4.21 -10.42 8.35
C ARG A 46 4.27 -11.01 9.76
N GLU A 47 4.66 -12.27 9.90
CA GLU A 47 4.89 -12.91 11.22
C GLU A 47 5.97 -12.19 12.05
N HIS A 48 6.89 -11.47 11.39
CA HIS A 48 8.00 -10.77 12.01
C HIS A 48 7.79 -9.24 12.05
N TRP A 49 6.58 -8.78 11.72
CA TRP A 49 6.21 -7.39 11.94
C TRP A 49 6.01 -7.11 13.42
N LYS A 50 6.56 -6.00 13.88
CA LYS A 50 6.44 -5.52 15.26
C LYS A 50 5.80 -4.13 15.26
N GLY A 51 5.35 -3.73 16.44
CA GLY A 51 4.66 -2.46 16.64
C GLY A 51 3.16 -2.56 16.37
N GLU A 52 2.41 -1.57 16.84
CA GLU A 52 0.98 -1.53 16.56
C GLU A 52 0.75 -0.86 15.20
N THR A 53 0.19 -1.59 14.25
CA THR A 53 -0.30 -1.01 12.99
C THR A 53 -1.37 0.07 13.21
N SER A 54 -1.93 0.16 14.43
CA SER A 54 -2.82 1.23 14.91
C SER A 54 -2.14 2.61 14.94
N MET A 55 -0.80 2.68 14.99
CA MET A 55 -0.04 3.94 14.98
C MET A 55 -0.01 4.59 13.59
N ILE A 56 -0.42 3.85 12.55
CA ILE A 56 -0.68 4.39 11.23
C ILE A 56 -2.06 4.97 11.31
N VAL A 57 -2.16 6.30 11.46
CA VAL A 57 -3.45 6.97 11.42
C VAL A 57 -4.05 6.67 10.04
N PRO A 58 -5.11 5.85 9.94
CA PRO A 58 -5.79 5.63 8.68
C PRO A 58 -6.46 6.96 8.38
N ASN A 59 -5.85 7.78 7.52
CA ASN A 59 -6.56 8.91 6.96
C ASN A 59 -7.58 8.34 5.97
N LYS A 60 -8.63 9.09 5.64
CA LYS A 60 -9.63 8.71 4.62
C LYS A 60 -9.03 8.27 3.28
N MET A 61 -7.75 8.56 3.04
CA MET A 61 -7.02 8.30 1.80
C MET A 61 -6.17 7.01 1.81
N LEU A 62 -5.89 6.41 2.98
CA LEU A 62 -5.15 5.14 3.09
C LEU A 62 -5.94 4.19 3.99
N ASN A 63 -6.51 3.15 3.40
CA ASN A 63 -7.20 2.11 4.17
C ASN A 63 -6.19 1.06 4.70
N GLU A 64 -6.67 0.13 5.53
CA GLU A 64 -5.83 -0.92 6.11
C GLU A 64 -5.16 -1.81 5.04
N ALA A 65 -5.80 -2.03 3.89
CA ALA A 65 -5.22 -2.81 2.80
C ALA A 65 -4.07 -2.07 2.10
N ASP A 66 -4.23 -0.75 1.86
CA ASP A 66 -3.18 0.09 1.29
C ASP A 66 -1.96 0.14 2.23
N ILE A 67 -2.25 0.26 3.52
CA ILE A 67 -1.24 0.25 4.59
C ILE A 67 -0.48 -1.07 4.59
N ARG A 68 -1.20 -2.19 4.64
CA ARG A 68 -0.62 -3.54 4.62
C ARG A 68 0.24 -3.75 3.37
N TRP A 69 -0.29 -3.41 2.20
CA TRP A 69 0.45 -3.54 0.95
C TRP A 69 1.73 -2.70 0.94
N SER A 70 1.69 -1.50 1.52
CA SER A 70 2.85 -0.62 1.66
C SER A 70 3.94 -1.22 2.55
N LEU A 71 3.55 -1.79 3.70
CA LEU A 71 4.49 -2.46 4.60
C LEU A 71 5.06 -3.76 3.98
N ASP A 72 4.26 -4.50 3.21
CA ASP A 72 4.74 -5.65 2.43
C ASP A 72 5.79 -5.21 1.40
N TYR A 73 5.49 -4.15 0.63
CA TYR A 73 6.40 -3.57 -0.34
C TYR A 73 7.75 -3.22 0.29
N ILE A 74 7.71 -2.51 1.43
CA ILE A 74 8.93 -2.10 2.16
C ILE A 74 9.68 -3.32 2.68
N SER A 75 8.99 -4.31 3.25
CA SER A 75 9.61 -5.55 3.73
C SER A 75 10.35 -6.28 2.62
N ILE A 76 9.76 -6.37 1.42
CA ILE A 76 10.39 -7.00 0.26
C ILE A 76 11.59 -6.18 -0.22
N LEU A 77 11.46 -4.85 -0.26
CA LEU A 77 12.56 -3.97 -0.67
C LEU A 77 13.78 -4.13 0.27
N GLU A 78 13.55 -4.16 1.58
CA GLU A 78 14.60 -4.39 2.58
C GLU A 78 15.22 -5.79 2.46
N LEU A 79 14.41 -6.82 2.23
CA LEU A 79 14.91 -8.19 2.01
C LEU A 79 15.80 -8.29 0.75
N ILE A 80 15.46 -7.55 -0.32
CA ILE A 80 16.27 -7.51 -1.54
C ILE A 80 17.63 -6.84 -1.29
N ASN A 81 17.63 -5.74 -0.54
CA ASN A 81 18.84 -4.98 -0.22
C ASN A 81 19.70 -5.68 0.85
N ASN A 82 19.07 -6.43 1.76
CA ASN A 82 19.72 -7.23 2.79
C ASN A 82 18.93 -8.53 3.02
N LYS A 83 19.44 -9.64 2.48
CA LYS A 83 18.78 -10.97 2.55
C LYS A 83 18.59 -11.51 3.96
N GLU A 84 19.34 -11.01 4.93
CA GLU A 84 19.21 -11.40 6.33
C GLU A 84 18.11 -10.60 7.04
N CYS A 85 17.63 -9.51 6.43
CA CYS A 85 16.64 -8.68 7.08
C CYS A 85 15.24 -9.30 7.01
N LYS A 86 14.70 -9.66 8.18
CA LYS A 86 13.42 -10.36 8.32
C LYS A 86 12.39 -9.64 9.18
N SER A 87 12.76 -8.61 9.93
CA SER A 87 11.83 -7.91 10.81
C SER A 87 11.60 -6.48 10.35
N LEU A 88 10.37 -6.03 10.52
CA LEU A 88 9.92 -4.68 10.20
C LEU A 88 9.15 -4.15 11.40
N GLU A 89 9.44 -2.93 11.82
CA GLU A 89 8.67 -2.23 12.84
C GLU A 89 8.40 -0.81 12.36
N LEU A 90 7.14 -0.43 12.26
CA LEU A 90 6.80 0.96 12.02
C LEU A 90 6.84 1.72 13.35
N LEU A 91 7.75 2.68 13.46
CA LEU A 91 7.96 3.47 14.65
C LEU A 91 7.04 4.70 14.69
N GLN A 92 6.93 5.42 13.57
CA GLN A 92 6.22 6.68 13.50
C GLN A 92 5.72 6.99 12.08
N THR A 93 4.61 7.71 11.99
CA THR A 93 4.14 8.37 10.78
C THR A 93 4.02 9.87 11.01
N ARG A 94 4.49 10.70 10.07
CA ARG A 94 4.32 12.15 10.08
C ARG A 94 4.12 12.71 8.67
N ASN A 95 3.69 13.95 8.56
CA ASN A 95 3.64 14.63 7.26
C ASN A 95 5.07 14.86 6.71
N PHE A 96 5.20 14.79 5.39
CA PHE A 96 6.41 15.21 4.70
C PHE A 96 6.60 16.73 4.82
N ASP A 97 7.79 17.14 5.20
CA ASP A 97 8.21 18.54 5.28
C ASP A 97 9.29 18.80 4.22
N PRO A 98 8.96 19.54 3.14
CA PRO A 98 9.91 19.79 2.04
C PRO A 98 11.12 20.64 2.45
N VAL A 99 11.13 21.23 3.66
CA VAL A 99 12.26 22.01 4.18
C VAL A 99 13.24 21.11 4.93
N SER A 100 12.76 20.11 5.69
CA SER A 100 13.59 19.26 6.54
C SER A 100 13.83 17.85 5.99
N ASP A 101 12.93 17.35 5.16
CA ASP A 101 13.05 16.03 4.54
C ASP A 101 13.78 16.12 3.21
N THR A 102 14.89 15.38 3.09
CA THR A 102 15.67 15.33 1.85
C THR A 102 15.35 14.07 1.05
N ASP A 103 14.82 14.29 -0.15
CA ASP A 103 14.67 13.23 -1.14
C ASP A 103 15.94 13.13 -1.99
N ASN A 104 16.77 12.13 -1.67
CA ASN A 104 18.02 11.86 -2.39
C ASN A 104 17.78 11.22 -3.77
N SER A 105 16.54 10.90 -4.16
CA SER A 105 16.24 10.38 -5.50
C SER A 105 16.40 11.42 -6.61
N GLY A 106 16.49 12.72 -6.25
CA GLY A 106 16.52 13.83 -7.19
C GLY A 106 15.17 14.10 -7.88
N ALA A 107 14.13 13.33 -7.57
CA ALA A 107 12.79 13.53 -8.11
C ALA A 107 12.01 14.57 -7.29
N GLN A 108 11.64 15.70 -7.89
CA GLN A 108 10.70 16.63 -7.27
C GLN A 108 9.27 16.13 -7.45
N ILE A 109 8.81 15.29 -6.52
CA ILE A 109 7.43 14.78 -6.54
C ILE A 109 6.52 15.75 -5.80
N THR A 110 5.67 16.44 -6.55
CA THR A 110 4.58 17.26 -6.01
C THR A 110 3.46 16.36 -5.52
N SER A 111 3.09 16.49 -4.24
CA SER A 111 1.99 15.73 -3.65
C SER A 111 0.62 16.21 -4.11
N GLY A 112 -0.32 15.26 -4.16
CA GLY A 112 -1.73 15.44 -4.42
C GLY A 112 -2.52 15.29 -3.13
N LEU A 113 -3.08 14.10 -2.89
CA LEU A 113 -4.01 13.86 -1.78
C LEU A 113 -3.33 13.70 -0.42
N PHE A 114 -2.11 13.16 -0.39
CA PHE A 114 -1.32 12.96 0.83
C PHE A 114 0.17 12.89 0.54
N ASP A 115 0.96 13.13 1.59
CA ASP A 115 2.43 13.09 1.58
C ASP A 115 2.94 12.81 3.00
N TYR A 116 3.42 11.59 3.22
CA TYR A 116 3.84 11.12 4.54
C TYR A 116 5.28 10.65 4.54
N VAL A 117 5.89 10.74 5.72
CA VAL A 117 7.12 10.03 6.07
C VAL A 117 6.78 8.95 7.08
N TRP A 118 7.18 7.73 6.75
CA TRP A 118 7.10 6.56 7.61
C TRP A 118 8.49 6.23 8.13
N GLU A 119 8.66 6.28 9.44
CA GLU A 119 9.89 5.88 10.11
C GLU A 119 9.80 4.41 10.48
N ILE A 120 10.66 3.60 9.89
CA ILE A 120 10.63 2.15 9.99
C ILE A 120 11.96 1.67 10.54
N LYS A 121 11.91 0.82 11.55
CA LYS A 121 13.05 0.00 11.95
C LYS A 121 13.00 -1.31 11.15
N ALA A 122 13.82 -1.37 10.11
CA ALA A 122 14.04 -2.58 9.35
C ALA A 122 15.21 -3.31 9.99
N CYS A 123 14.92 -4.41 10.67
CA CYS A 123 15.89 -5.16 11.46
C CYS A 123 16.50 -4.30 12.57
N ASP A 124 17.77 -3.92 12.45
CA ASP A 124 18.46 -3.06 13.41
C ASP A 124 18.79 -1.68 12.85
N ILE A 125 18.22 -1.33 11.69
CA ILE A 125 18.49 -0.08 10.99
C ILE A 125 17.20 0.73 10.90
N GLN A 126 17.26 1.99 11.34
CA GLN A 126 16.16 2.94 11.14
C GLN A 126 16.24 3.51 9.72
N ARG A 127 15.09 3.54 9.06
CA ARG A 127 14.88 3.98 7.68
C ARG A 127 13.70 4.93 7.63
N GLN A 128 13.74 5.86 6.70
CA GLN A 128 12.62 6.74 6.41
C GLN A 128 12.13 6.45 4.99
N TYR A 129 10.82 6.31 4.86
CA TYR A 129 10.13 6.07 3.60
C TYR A 129 9.15 7.20 3.35
N ARG A 130 9.21 7.81 2.16
CA ARG A 130 8.19 8.73 1.70
C ARG A 130 7.06 7.93 1.06
N VAL A 131 5.85 8.16 1.53
CA VAL A 131 4.60 7.58 1.03
C VAL A 131 3.76 8.73 0.50
N VAL A 132 3.74 8.90 -0.82
CA VAL A 132 3.19 10.09 -1.47
C VAL A 132 2.21 9.70 -2.55
N HIS A 133 1.08 10.42 -2.63
CA HIS A 133 0.18 10.35 -3.77
C HIS A 133 0.55 11.45 -4.76
N PRO A 134 1.26 11.18 -5.87
CA PRO A 134 1.68 12.23 -6.79
C PRO A 134 0.49 12.94 -7.42
N LYS A 135 0.60 14.25 -7.61
CA LYS A 135 -0.48 15.04 -8.21
C LYS A 135 -0.78 14.57 -9.64
N GLY A 136 -2.04 14.26 -9.92
CA GLY A 136 -2.50 13.84 -11.25
C GLY A 136 -2.27 12.37 -11.58
N ILE A 137 -1.74 11.57 -10.64
CA ILE A 137 -1.53 10.13 -10.81
C ILE A 137 -2.58 9.39 -9.95
N PRO A 138 -3.28 8.36 -10.47
CA PRO A 138 -4.32 7.63 -9.74
C PRO A 138 -3.75 6.52 -8.81
N SER A 139 -2.51 6.69 -8.35
CA SER A 139 -1.82 5.74 -7.48
C SER A 139 -0.86 6.49 -6.55
N PHE A 140 -0.38 5.84 -5.50
CA PHE A 140 0.68 6.38 -4.65
C PHE A 140 2.02 5.69 -4.90
N ALA A 141 3.09 6.33 -4.46
CA ALA A 141 4.47 5.87 -4.57
C ALA A 141 5.10 5.74 -3.18
N ILE A 142 5.99 4.76 -3.04
CA ILE A 142 6.79 4.53 -1.83
C ILE A 142 8.26 4.48 -2.25
N TYR A 143 9.11 5.23 -1.58
CA TYR A 143 10.56 5.18 -1.78
C TYR A 143 11.32 5.64 -0.53
N PRO A 144 12.56 5.17 -0.33
CA PRO A 144 13.38 5.63 0.79
C PRO A 144 13.75 7.10 0.62
N ILE A 145 13.72 7.85 1.72
CA ILE A 145 14.23 9.22 1.83
C ILE A 145 15.25 9.23 2.98
N ASN A 146 16.33 9.99 2.86
CA ASN A 146 17.55 9.87 3.66
C ASN A 146 18.23 8.48 3.64
N LEU A 147 19.43 8.44 3.06
CA LEU A 147 20.48 7.44 3.30
C LEU A 147 21.64 8.12 4.01
#